data_AF-A0A7C0XWF0-F1
#
_entry.id   AF-A0A7C0XWF0-F1
#
_cell.length_a   1.000
_cell.length_b   1.000
_cell.length_c   1.000
_cell.angle_alpha   90.00
_cell.angle_beta   90.00
_cell.angle_gamma   90.00
#
_symmetry.space_group_name_H-M   'P 1'
#
loop_
_entity.id
_entity.type
_entity.pdbx_description
1 polymer ?
#
loop_
_entity_poly.entity_id
_entity_poly.type
_entity_poly.pdbx_seq_one_letter_code
_entity_poly.pdbx_strand_id
1 'polypeptide(L)'
;MFVKPPEGPALEKLSAWKVSSYEWSDDLGLEGLDRTIEQSLVYYRRLPSTYKFNYNGQIYSPSEMAASLEIFKEIITTASGDELARLLGERFQFFESINSDREAFFTGYYEPILKGSSVPTEEFSEPLYAIPGDLIEVDLGKFSEKWKGAKIIGRLDGNRLIPYDSREEIVDGNSLEGRAVPIAYVDGIELFFLQVQG
;
A
#
# COMPACT_ATOMS: atom_id res chain seq x y z
N MET A 1 -0.86 14.84 -0.44
CA MET A 1 0.25 15.54 0.23
C MET A 1 1.49 14.67 0.05
N PHE A 2 2.36 14.98 -0.92
CA PHE A 2 3.59 14.22 -1.10
C PHE A 2 4.56 14.63 0.01
N VAL A 3 4.66 13.79 1.05
CA VAL A 3 5.65 13.98 2.10
C VAL A 3 7.01 13.80 1.46
N LYS A 4 7.79 14.89 1.37
CA LYS A 4 9.18 14.82 0.92
C LYS A 4 9.92 13.85 1.86
N PRO A 5 10.61 12.83 1.35
CA PRO A 5 11.34 11.91 2.21
C PRO A 5 12.34 12.69 3.08
N PRO A 6 12.52 12.29 4.36
CA PRO A 6 13.38 13.01 5.29
C PRO A 6 14.82 13.09 4.76
N GLU A 7 15.50 14.21 5.03
CA GLU A 7 16.88 14.46 4.59
C GLU A 7 17.94 13.67 5.41
N GLY A 8 17.52 13.00 6.49
CA GLY A 8 18.35 12.15 7.34
C GLY A 8 18.09 10.64 7.17
N PRO A 9 18.86 9.77 7.87
CA PRO A 9 18.58 8.34 7.88
C PRO A 9 17.17 8.10 8.42
N ALA A 10 16.33 7.37 7.67
CA ALA A 10 14.98 7.04 8.11
C ALA A 10 14.95 5.90 9.14
N LEU A 11 16.09 5.22 9.34
CA LEU A 11 16.24 4.06 10.21
C LEU A 11 17.56 4.15 10.99
N GLU A 12 17.49 3.93 12.30
CA GLU A 12 18.65 3.81 13.18
C GLU A 12 18.74 2.39 13.73
N LYS A 13 19.89 1.73 13.59
CA LYS A 13 20.06 0.37 14.13
C LYS A 13 20.19 0.44 15.65
N LEU A 14 19.36 -0.32 16.34
CA LEU A 14 19.38 -0.41 17.79
C LEU A 14 20.50 -1.33 18.28
N SER A 15 21.10 -0.95 19.39
CA SER A 15 22.06 -1.79 20.11
C SER A 15 21.36 -2.96 20.81
N ALA A 16 22.10 -4.05 21.06
CA ALA A 16 21.57 -5.18 21.82
C ALA A 16 21.05 -4.77 23.21
N TRP A 17 21.74 -3.85 23.89
CA TRP A 17 21.30 -3.33 25.18
C TRP A 17 19.94 -2.63 25.09
N LYS A 18 19.73 -1.83 24.03
CA LYS A 18 18.49 -1.07 23.84
C LYS A 18 17.33 -2.02 23.53
N VAL A 19 17.57 -3.01 22.68
CA VAL A 19 16.62 -4.10 22.38
C VAL A 19 16.21 -4.83 23.65
N SER A 20 17.17 -5.22 24.50
CA SER A 20 16.89 -5.92 25.77
C SER A 20 16.18 -5.07 26.81
N SER A 21 16.12 -3.74 26.63
CA SER A 21 15.46 -2.83 27.57
C SER A 21 13.96 -2.63 27.30
N TYR A 22 13.45 -3.11 26.16
CA TYR A 22 12.04 -3.01 25.83
C TYR A 22 11.22 -4.14 26.46
N GLU A 23 9.97 -3.82 26.80
CA GLU A 23 8.95 -4.82 27.06
C GLU A 23 8.47 -5.40 25.72
N TRP A 24 8.56 -6.73 25.59
CA TRP A 24 8.15 -7.46 24.39
C TRP A 24 6.75 -8.05 24.51
N SER A 25 6.06 -7.78 25.61
CA SER A 25 4.67 -8.19 25.82
C SER A 25 3.72 -7.28 25.04
N ASP A 26 2.86 -7.88 24.24
CA ASP A 26 1.73 -7.24 23.57
C ASP A 26 0.44 -7.70 24.25
N ASP A 27 -0.59 -6.85 24.28
CA ASP A 27 -1.91 -7.19 24.80
C ASP A 27 -2.73 -8.04 23.80
N LEU A 28 -2.27 -8.13 22.55
CA LEU A 28 -2.79 -9.01 21.50
C LEU A 28 -1.90 -10.24 21.28
N GLY A 29 -2.54 -11.36 20.94
CA GLY A 29 -1.85 -12.57 20.52
C GLY A 29 -1.29 -12.48 19.09
N LEU A 30 -0.44 -13.43 18.71
CA LEU A 30 0.13 -13.52 17.35
C LEU A 30 -0.80 -14.23 16.34
N GLU A 31 -2.09 -14.34 16.67
CA GLU A 31 -3.07 -15.07 15.88
C GLU A 31 -3.26 -14.44 14.49
N GLY A 32 -3.15 -15.25 13.44
CA GLY A 32 -3.27 -14.81 12.04
C GLY A 32 -2.01 -14.14 11.47
N LEU A 33 -0.98 -13.87 12.29
CA LEU A 33 0.28 -13.30 11.80
C LEU A 33 0.98 -14.26 10.83
N ASP A 34 0.89 -15.56 11.05
CA ASP A 34 1.37 -16.62 10.14
C ASP A 34 0.80 -16.48 8.72
N ARG A 35 -0.50 -16.22 8.59
CA ARG A 35 -1.17 -16.00 7.30
C ARG A 35 -0.71 -14.71 6.62
N THR A 36 -0.49 -13.63 7.39
CA THR A 36 0.04 -12.38 6.82
C THR A 36 1.48 -12.53 6.34
N ILE A 37 2.30 -13.33 7.04
CA ILE A 37 3.66 -13.65 6.60
C ILE A 37 3.63 -14.44 5.29
N GLU A 38 2.70 -15.38 5.12
CA GLU A 38 2.55 -16.10 3.86
C GLU A 38 2.31 -15.17 2.68
N GLN A 39 1.42 -14.17 2.82
CA GLN A 39 1.18 -13.17 1.78
C GLN A 39 2.43 -12.34 1.46
N SER A 40 3.17 -11.95 2.51
CA SER A 40 4.45 -11.25 2.37
C SER A 40 5.49 -12.09 1.64
N LEU A 41 5.57 -13.40 1.91
CA LEU A 41 6.45 -14.33 1.20
C LEU A 41 6.09 -14.42 -0.28
N VAL A 42 4.80 -14.44 -0.64
CA VAL A 42 4.40 -14.40 -2.05
C VAL A 42 4.90 -13.10 -2.69
N TYR A 43 4.82 -11.94 -2.02
CA TYR A 43 5.37 -10.69 -2.56
C TYR A 43 6.88 -10.77 -2.81
N TYR A 44 7.69 -11.15 -1.81
CA TYR A 44 9.15 -11.20 -1.98
C TYR A 44 9.60 -12.20 -3.04
N ARG A 45 8.94 -13.36 -3.14
CA ARG A 45 9.26 -14.40 -4.14
C ARG A 45 8.90 -13.98 -5.57
N ARG A 46 8.00 -13.01 -5.76
CA ARG A 46 7.62 -12.46 -7.07
C ARG A 46 8.65 -11.45 -7.61
N LEU A 47 9.45 -10.84 -6.73
CA LEU A 47 10.34 -9.76 -7.13
C LEU A 47 11.54 -10.27 -7.93
N PRO A 48 12.04 -9.49 -8.91
CA PRO A 48 13.29 -9.79 -9.61
C PRO A 48 14.47 -9.87 -8.64
N SER A 49 15.42 -10.78 -8.89
CA SER A 49 16.64 -10.91 -8.07
C SER A 49 17.54 -9.67 -8.07
N THR A 50 17.33 -8.77 -9.04
CA THR A 50 18.01 -7.48 -9.15
C THR A 50 17.45 -6.42 -8.20
N TYR A 51 16.24 -6.61 -7.66
CA TYR A 51 15.64 -5.71 -6.69
C TYR A 51 16.48 -5.66 -5.40
N LYS A 52 16.55 -4.49 -4.76
CA LYS A 52 17.37 -4.26 -3.55
C LYS A 52 16.54 -3.56 -2.49
N PHE A 53 16.60 -4.09 -1.27
CA PHE A 53 16.09 -3.43 -0.06
C PHE A 53 17.25 -2.79 0.67
N ASN A 54 17.11 -1.54 1.10
CA ASN A 54 18.16 -0.80 1.81
C ASN A 54 17.66 -0.40 3.21
N TYR A 55 18.29 -0.95 4.24
CA TYR A 55 18.03 -0.63 5.65
C TYR A 55 19.27 0.05 6.22
N ASN A 56 19.32 1.38 6.10
CA ASN A 56 20.42 2.23 6.57
C ASN A 56 21.82 1.74 6.10
N GLY A 57 21.97 1.50 4.80
CA GLY A 57 23.21 1.04 4.17
C GLY A 57 23.38 -0.48 4.11
N GLN A 58 22.54 -1.25 4.80
CA GLN A 58 22.50 -2.70 4.66
C GLN A 58 21.58 -3.08 3.50
N ILE A 59 22.13 -3.80 2.51
CA ILE A 59 21.43 -4.15 1.28
C ILE A 59 21.08 -5.63 1.30
N TYR A 60 19.79 -5.95 1.08
CA TYR A 60 19.27 -7.31 1.00
C TYR A 60 18.57 -7.56 -0.33
N SER A 61 18.67 -8.80 -0.79
CA SER A 61 17.91 -9.35 -1.92
C SER A 61 16.51 -9.81 -1.48
N PRO A 62 15.55 -9.93 -2.41
CA PRO A 62 14.24 -10.50 -2.09
C PRO A 62 14.30 -11.91 -1.49
N SER A 63 15.28 -12.73 -1.90
CA SER A 63 15.49 -14.07 -1.33
C SER A 63 15.95 -14.03 0.12
N GLU A 64 16.83 -13.09 0.50
CA GLU A 64 17.25 -12.92 1.89
C GLU A 64 16.08 -12.42 2.76
N MET A 65 15.27 -11.49 2.24
CA MET A 65 14.07 -11.02 2.93
C MET A 65 13.05 -12.14 3.14
N ALA A 66 12.83 -12.99 2.13
CA ALA A 66 11.95 -14.14 2.24
C ALA A 66 12.47 -15.16 3.28
N ALA A 67 13.77 -15.50 3.26
CA ALA A 67 14.36 -16.39 4.25
C ALA A 67 14.25 -15.82 5.67
N SER A 68 14.44 -14.50 5.84
CA SER A 68 14.26 -13.84 7.13
C SER A 68 12.81 -13.95 7.65
N LEU A 69 11.81 -13.85 6.76
CA LEU A 69 10.40 -14.03 7.12
C LEU A 69 10.05 -15.48 7.45
N GLU A 70 10.68 -16.46 6.81
CA GLU A 70 10.51 -17.88 7.16
C GLU A 70 11.03 -18.18 8.57
N ILE A 71 12.21 -17.65 8.92
CA ILE A 71 12.75 -17.73 10.29
C ILE A 71 11.82 -17.04 11.29
N PHE A 72 11.29 -15.86 10.93
CA PHE A 72 10.34 -15.15 11.79
C PHE A 72 9.08 -15.99 12.04
N LYS A 73 8.50 -16.55 10.97
CA LYS A 73 7.33 -17.43 11.03
C LYS A 73 7.57 -18.63 11.94
N GLU A 74 8.70 -19.31 11.79
CA GLU A 74 9.06 -20.44 12.64
C GLU A 74 9.04 -20.02 14.12
N ILE A 75 9.75 -18.95 14.46
CA ILE A 75 9.88 -18.47 15.84
C ILE A 75 8.50 -18.12 16.44
N ILE A 76 7.66 -17.35 15.75
CA ILE A 76 6.35 -16.94 16.28
C ILE A 76 5.35 -18.10 16.41
N THR A 77 5.59 -19.22 15.71
CA THR A 77 4.71 -20.41 15.79
C THR A 77 5.18 -21.42 16.81
N THR A 78 6.47 -21.39 17.20
CA THR A 78 7.06 -22.37 18.12
C THR A 78 7.40 -21.82 19.50
N ALA A 79 7.45 -20.48 19.67
CA ALA A 79 7.83 -19.84 20.91
C ALA A 79 6.82 -18.78 21.35
N SER A 80 6.78 -18.50 22.65
CA SER A 80 5.95 -17.46 23.26
C SER A 80 6.64 -16.88 24.50
N GLY A 81 6.14 -15.74 24.99
CA GLY A 81 6.67 -15.07 26.18
C GLY A 81 8.17 -14.77 26.08
N ASP A 82 8.91 -15.01 27.16
CA ASP A 82 10.34 -14.73 27.25
C ASP A 82 11.19 -15.46 26.20
N GLU A 83 10.80 -16.68 25.82
CA GLU A 83 11.53 -17.46 24.81
C GLU A 83 11.39 -16.85 23.41
N LEU A 84 10.19 -16.34 23.08
CA LEU A 84 9.98 -15.59 21.85
C LEU A 84 10.88 -14.34 21.83
N ALA A 85 10.84 -13.52 22.88
CA ALA A 85 11.66 -12.31 22.98
C ALA A 85 13.16 -12.60 22.84
N ARG A 86 13.64 -13.67 23.49
CA ARG A 86 15.04 -14.13 23.38
C ARG A 86 15.40 -14.53 21.96
N LEU A 87 14.59 -15.37 21.30
CA LEU A 87 14.84 -15.83 19.93
C LEU A 87 14.82 -14.67 18.93
N LEU A 88 13.88 -13.73 19.08
CA LEU A 88 13.86 -12.53 18.25
C LEU A 88 15.11 -11.66 18.46
N GLY A 89 15.53 -11.46 19.72
CA GLY A 89 16.75 -10.73 20.07
C GLY A 89 18.04 -11.33 19.51
N GLU A 90 18.13 -12.66 19.42
CA GLU A 90 19.30 -13.38 18.89
C GLU A 90 19.33 -13.47 17.36
N ARG A 91 18.17 -13.48 16.71
CA ARG A 91 18.04 -13.79 15.27
C ARG A 91 17.79 -12.56 14.40
N PHE A 92 17.31 -11.45 14.97
CA PHE A 92 16.93 -10.26 14.22
C PHE A 92 17.75 -9.03 14.61
N GLN A 93 17.92 -8.15 13.62
CA GLN A 93 18.38 -6.79 13.87
C GLN A 93 17.18 -5.88 14.02
N PHE A 94 17.20 -5.02 15.03
CA PHE A 94 16.14 -4.05 15.28
C PHE A 94 16.57 -2.67 14.80
N PHE A 95 15.64 -1.99 14.14
CA PHE A 95 15.82 -0.63 13.66
C PHE A 95 14.68 0.24 14.20
N GLU A 96 15.03 1.40 14.72
CA GLU A 96 14.07 2.45 15.08
C GLU A 96 13.82 3.31 13.83
N SER A 97 12.55 3.50 13.49
CA SER A 97 12.15 4.48 12.49
C SER A 97 12.27 5.87 13.11
N ILE A 98 13.05 6.75 12.48
CA ILE A 98 13.34 8.09 13.01
C ILE A 98 12.90 9.17 12.02
N ASN A 99 12.32 10.25 12.55
CA ASN A 99 12.01 11.48 11.85
C ASN A 99 12.44 12.69 12.71
N SER A 100 12.20 13.91 12.22
CA SER A 100 12.56 15.15 12.92
C SER A 100 12.03 15.23 14.36
N ASP A 101 10.82 14.73 14.57
CA ASP A 101 10.08 14.90 15.82
C ASP A 101 10.16 13.65 16.73
N ARG A 102 10.79 12.56 16.25
CA ARG A 102 10.84 11.23 16.88
C ARG A 102 9.47 10.68 17.29
N GLU A 103 8.45 11.01 16.50
CA GLU A 103 7.07 10.58 16.72
C GLU A 103 6.56 9.74 15.56
N ALA A 104 5.81 8.69 15.85
CA ALA A 104 5.10 7.92 14.84
C ALA A 104 3.65 8.42 14.75
N PHE A 105 3.21 8.72 13.53
CA PHE A 105 1.81 9.03 13.25
C PHE A 105 1.15 7.83 12.59
N PHE A 106 0.18 7.23 13.27
CA PHE A 106 -0.55 6.07 12.78
C PHE A 106 -1.92 6.50 12.25
N THR A 107 -2.24 6.04 11.04
CA THR A 107 -3.58 6.17 10.44
C THR A 107 -4.14 4.78 10.17
N GLY A 108 -5.46 4.65 10.21
CA GLY A 108 -6.15 3.43 9.79
C GLY A 108 -6.75 3.59 8.40
N TYR A 109 -6.67 2.51 7.62
CA TYR A 109 -7.48 2.32 6.41
C TYR A 109 -8.23 1.00 6.54
N TYR A 110 -9.34 0.85 5.84
CA TYR A 110 -10.13 -0.37 5.83
C TYR A 110 -10.72 -0.60 4.44
N GLU A 111 -11.10 -1.84 4.16
CA GLU A 111 -11.86 -2.19 2.96
C GLU A 111 -13.35 -2.04 3.27
N PRO A 112 -14.06 -1.05 2.68
CA PRO A 112 -15.47 -0.85 2.97
C PRO A 112 -16.32 -1.93 2.28
N ILE A 113 -17.32 -2.44 3.00
CA ILE A 113 -18.33 -3.35 2.45
C ILE A 113 -19.57 -2.53 2.14
N LEU A 114 -19.86 -2.33 0.86
CA LEU A 114 -21.00 -1.55 0.40
C LEU A 114 -22.16 -2.46 0.00
N LYS A 115 -23.37 -1.98 0.21
CA LYS A 115 -24.54 -2.56 -0.46
C LYS A 115 -24.67 -1.95 -1.84
N GLY A 116 -25.14 -2.73 -2.80
CA GLY A 116 -25.36 -2.25 -4.14
C GLY A 116 -26.28 -3.15 -4.93
N SER A 117 -26.57 -2.69 -6.13
CA SER A 117 -27.42 -3.37 -7.10
C SER A 117 -26.72 -3.50 -8.44
N SER A 118 -27.04 -4.54 -9.20
CA SER A 118 -26.57 -4.69 -10.60
C SER A 118 -27.33 -3.80 -11.58
N VAL A 119 -28.44 -3.20 -11.13
CA VAL A 119 -29.30 -2.28 -11.89
C VAL A 119 -29.62 -1.05 -11.04
N PRO A 120 -29.81 0.15 -11.62
CA PRO A 120 -30.10 1.34 -10.84
C PRO A 120 -31.46 1.22 -10.15
N THR A 121 -31.52 1.65 -8.89
CA THR A 121 -32.77 1.75 -8.10
C THR A 121 -32.85 3.12 -7.41
N GLU A 122 -33.95 3.39 -6.70
CA GLU A 122 -34.09 4.61 -5.90
C GLU A 122 -33.06 4.70 -4.76
N GLU A 123 -32.67 3.55 -4.18
CA GLU A 123 -31.65 3.46 -3.13
C GLU A 123 -30.22 3.40 -3.70
N PHE A 124 -30.04 2.73 -4.84
CA PHE A 124 -28.75 2.52 -5.48
C PHE A 124 -28.75 3.21 -6.84
N SER A 125 -28.58 4.54 -6.84
CA SER A 125 -28.64 5.37 -8.05
C SER A 125 -27.28 5.60 -8.70
N GLU A 126 -26.20 5.59 -7.92
CA GLU A 126 -24.89 6.05 -8.40
C GLU A 126 -24.10 4.90 -9.05
N PRO A 127 -23.69 5.04 -10.32
CA PRO A 127 -22.91 4.02 -11.01
C PRO A 127 -21.46 3.98 -10.50
N LEU A 128 -21.02 2.81 -10.04
CA LEU A 128 -19.61 2.49 -9.86
C LEU A 128 -19.06 1.99 -11.20
N TYR A 129 -18.22 2.77 -11.87
CA TYR A 129 -17.69 2.42 -13.18
C TYR A 129 -16.42 1.55 -13.11
N ALA A 130 -16.28 0.63 -14.07
CA ALA A 130 -14.99 0.06 -14.40
C ALA A 130 -14.05 1.13 -15.01
N ILE A 131 -12.75 0.82 -15.10
CA ILE A 131 -11.79 1.68 -15.80
C ILE A 131 -12.28 1.89 -17.26
N PRO A 132 -12.52 3.14 -17.69
CA PRO A 132 -13.01 3.40 -19.04
C PRO A 132 -12.01 2.96 -20.12
N GLY A 133 -12.52 2.46 -21.26
CA GLY A 133 -11.68 1.98 -22.35
C GLY A 133 -10.91 3.08 -23.09
N ASP A 134 -11.29 4.34 -22.92
CA ASP A 134 -10.65 5.53 -23.49
C ASP A 134 -9.69 6.24 -22.52
N LEU A 135 -9.49 5.70 -21.31
CA LEU A 135 -8.53 6.22 -20.34
C LEU A 135 -7.11 5.84 -20.73
N ILE A 136 -6.27 6.85 -20.92
CA ILE A 136 -4.88 6.71 -21.33
C ILE A 136 -3.97 7.25 -20.23
N GLU A 137 -3.17 6.36 -19.64
CA GLU A 137 -2.03 6.76 -18.81
C GLU A 137 -0.79 6.93 -19.67
N VAL A 138 -0.16 8.10 -19.57
CA VAL A 138 1.09 8.43 -20.29
C VAL A 138 2.23 8.61 -19.31
N ASP A 139 3.24 7.76 -19.43
CA ASP A 139 4.53 7.91 -18.75
C ASP A 139 5.38 8.95 -19.49
N LEU A 140 5.47 10.15 -18.92
CA LEU A 140 6.20 11.27 -19.51
C LEU A 140 7.72 11.05 -19.49
N GLY A 141 8.21 10.15 -18.64
CA GLY A 141 9.62 9.77 -18.58
C GLY A 141 10.11 9.13 -19.89
N LYS A 142 9.21 8.52 -20.67
CA LYS A 142 9.53 7.96 -22.00
C LYS A 142 9.79 9.04 -23.07
N PHE A 143 9.36 10.27 -22.84
CA PHE A 143 9.54 11.39 -23.77
C PHE A 143 10.76 12.24 -23.43
N SER A 144 11.09 12.37 -22.15
CA SER A 144 12.26 13.13 -21.69
C SER A 144 12.67 12.72 -20.29
N GLU A 145 13.99 12.63 -20.05
CA GLU A 145 14.55 12.41 -18.71
C GLU A 145 14.11 13.48 -17.70
N LYS A 146 13.81 14.71 -18.14
CA LYS A 146 13.29 15.77 -17.27
C LYS A 146 12.00 15.35 -16.55
N TRP A 147 11.20 14.49 -17.16
CA TRP A 147 9.89 14.06 -16.66
C TRP A 147 9.90 12.63 -16.11
N LYS A 148 11.07 12.09 -15.81
CA LYS A 148 11.20 10.75 -15.24
C LYS A 148 10.37 10.60 -13.96
N GLY A 149 9.49 9.61 -13.95
CA GLY A 149 8.56 9.36 -12.84
C GLY A 149 7.27 10.18 -12.88
N ALA A 150 7.14 11.15 -13.80
CA ALA A 150 5.89 11.89 -13.99
C ALA A 150 4.95 11.12 -14.92
N LYS A 151 3.66 11.10 -14.55
CA LYS A 151 2.58 10.48 -15.32
C LYS A 151 1.43 11.47 -15.48
N ILE A 152 0.73 11.37 -16.60
CA ILE A 152 -0.55 12.07 -16.82
C ILE A 152 -1.62 11.06 -17.23
N ILE A 153 -2.88 11.39 -16.93
CA ILE A 153 -4.05 10.62 -17.35
C ILE A 153 -4.88 11.51 -18.27
N GLY A 154 -5.25 10.97 -19.41
CA GLY A 154 -5.97 11.69 -20.45
C GLY A 154 -6.81 10.79 -21.34
N ARG A 155 -7.46 11.39 -22.33
CA ARG A 155 -8.17 10.70 -23.40
C ARG A 155 -7.93 11.38 -24.74
N LEU A 156 -8.21 10.66 -25.83
CA LEU A 156 -8.12 11.23 -27.16
C LEU A 156 -9.36 12.03 -27.52
N ASP A 157 -9.13 13.23 -28.06
CA ASP A 157 -10.11 14.02 -28.79
C ASP A 157 -9.55 14.28 -30.21
N GLY A 158 -10.06 13.52 -31.17
CA GLY A 158 -9.48 13.42 -32.51
C GLY A 158 -8.03 12.95 -32.46
N ASN A 159 -7.10 13.86 -32.74
CA ASN A 159 -5.65 13.59 -32.70
C ASN A 159 -4.93 14.33 -31.56
N ARG A 160 -5.66 14.72 -30.51
CA ARG A 160 -5.11 15.42 -29.35
C ARG A 160 -5.34 14.59 -28.10
N LEU A 161 -4.32 14.52 -27.25
CA LEU A 161 -4.48 14.03 -25.88
C LEU A 161 -4.92 15.20 -25.01
N ILE A 162 -6.08 15.07 -24.37
CA ILE A 162 -6.62 16.03 -23.41
C ILE A 162 -6.68 15.41 -22.01
N PRO A 163 -6.73 16.21 -20.92
CA PRO A 163 -6.97 15.69 -19.58
C PRO A 163 -8.22 14.82 -19.53
N TYR A 164 -8.20 13.82 -18.66
CA TYR A 164 -9.39 13.01 -18.43
C TYR A 164 -10.43 13.81 -17.66
N ASP A 165 -11.68 13.35 -17.73
CA ASP A 165 -12.81 14.06 -17.17
C ASP A 165 -12.69 14.15 -15.64
N SER A 166 -13.03 15.32 -15.12
CA SER A 166 -13.03 15.64 -13.69
C SER A 166 -14.17 14.95 -12.96
N ARG A 167 -14.09 14.91 -11.62
CA ARG A 167 -15.17 14.33 -10.79
C ARG A 167 -16.51 15.01 -11.05
N GLU A 168 -16.53 16.33 -11.21
CA GLU A 168 -17.74 17.11 -11.50
C GLU A 168 -18.33 16.69 -12.87
N GLU A 169 -17.51 16.60 -13.91
CA GLU A 169 -17.96 16.15 -15.24
C GLU A 169 -18.47 14.70 -15.21
N ILE A 170 -17.89 13.84 -14.38
CA ILE A 170 -18.29 12.43 -14.26
C ILE A 170 -19.61 12.30 -13.47
N VAL A 171 -19.70 12.93 -12.30
CA VAL A 171 -20.82 12.75 -11.36
C VAL A 171 -22.00 13.66 -11.72
N ASP A 172 -21.75 14.95 -11.93
CA ASP A 172 -22.83 15.92 -12.20
C ASP A 172 -23.13 16.01 -13.70
N GLY A 173 -22.09 15.79 -14.53
CA GLY A 173 -22.19 15.85 -15.99
C GLY A 173 -22.51 14.51 -16.67
N ASN A 174 -22.54 13.39 -15.94
CA ASN A 174 -22.73 12.03 -16.48
C ASN A 174 -21.81 11.68 -17.66
N SER A 175 -20.60 12.27 -17.70
CA SER A 175 -19.71 12.17 -18.88
C SER A 175 -19.28 10.73 -19.20
N LEU A 176 -19.38 9.79 -18.26
CA LEU A 176 -19.03 8.38 -18.48
C LEU A 176 -20.19 7.54 -19.04
N GLU A 177 -21.40 8.09 -19.13
CA GLU A 177 -22.55 7.39 -19.67
C GLU A 177 -22.28 6.96 -21.14
N GLY A 178 -22.37 5.66 -21.40
CA GLY A 178 -22.03 5.07 -22.71
C GLY A 178 -20.53 4.97 -23.03
N ARG A 179 -19.63 5.49 -22.18
CA ARG A 179 -18.17 5.36 -22.34
C ARG A 179 -17.52 4.38 -21.36
N ALA A 180 -18.15 4.17 -20.21
CA ALA A 180 -17.72 3.20 -19.22
C ALA A 180 -18.88 2.32 -18.79
N VAL A 181 -18.56 1.09 -18.38
CA VAL A 181 -19.55 0.11 -17.92
C VAL A 181 -19.71 0.25 -16.39
N PRO A 182 -20.92 0.53 -15.89
CA PRO A 182 -21.21 0.38 -14.47
C PRO A 182 -21.05 -1.09 -14.06
N ILE A 183 -20.21 -1.35 -13.06
CA ILE A 183 -20.03 -2.69 -12.47
C ILE A 183 -21.01 -2.94 -11.32
N ALA A 184 -21.52 -1.88 -10.72
CA ALA A 184 -22.59 -1.87 -9.73
C ALA A 184 -23.21 -0.47 -9.66
N TYR A 185 -24.34 -0.37 -8.98
CA TYR A 185 -24.93 0.87 -8.51
C TYR A 185 -24.95 0.86 -6.99
N VAL A 186 -24.64 1.99 -6.37
CA VAL A 186 -24.48 2.14 -4.92
C VAL A 186 -25.11 3.45 -4.44
N ASP A 187 -25.17 3.64 -3.13
CA ASP A 187 -25.49 4.94 -2.54
C ASP A 187 -24.35 5.94 -2.81
N GLY A 188 -24.68 7.20 -3.09
CA GLY A 188 -23.70 8.22 -3.47
C GLY A 188 -22.75 8.65 -2.35
N ILE A 189 -23.19 8.58 -1.10
CA ILE A 189 -22.31 8.86 0.05
C ILE A 189 -21.34 7.70 0.22
N GLU A 190 -21.83 6.46 0.18
CA GLU A 190 -20.97 5.27 0.25
C GLU A 190 -19.93 5.23 -0.88
N LEU A 191 -20.33 5.58 -2.12
CA LEU A 191 -19.42 5.67 -3.26
C LEU A 191 -18.30 6.68 -3.02
N PHE A 192 -18.62 7.85 -2.46
CA PHE A 192 -17.61 8.84 -2.14
C PHE A 192 -16.60 8.33 -1.11
N PHE A 193 -17.07 7.64 -0.05
CA PHE A 193 -16.16 7.04 0.93
C PHE A 193 -15.28 5.94 0.34
N LEU A 194 -15.84 5.09 -0.53
CA LEU A 194 -15.06 4.10 -1.28
C LEU A 194 -13.93 4.78 -2.07
N GLN A 195 -14.24 5.84 -2.82
CA GLN A 195 -13.25 6.60 -3.60
C GLN A 195 -12.15 7.25 -2.74
N VAL A 196 -12.46 7.62 -1.50
CA VAL A 196 -11.48 8.18 -0.57
C VAL A 196 -10.56 7.11 0.03
N GLN A 197 -11.07 5.91 0.30
CA GLN A 197 -10.28 4.82 0.91
C GLN A 197 -9.38 4.11 -0.11
N GLY A 198 -9.79 4.05 -1.38
CA GLY A 198 -9.05 3.39 -2.46
C GLY A 198 -9.50 1.97 -2.69
#